data_AF-A0A7V0T6G3-F1
#
_entry.id   AF-A0A7V0T6G3-F1
#
_cell.length_a   1.000
_cell.length_b   1.000
_cell.length_c   1.000
_cell.angle_alpha   90.00
_cell.angle_beta   90.00
_cell.angle_gamma   90.00
#
_symmetry.space_group_name_H-M   'P 1'
#
loop_
_entity.id
_entity.type
_entity.pdbx_description
1 polymer ?
#
loop_
_entity_poly.entity_id
_entity_poly.type
_entity_poly.pdbx_seq_one_letter_code
_entity_poly.pdbx_strand_id
1 'polypeptide(L)'
;MDWNSDGIPDLISGDRSGFFNVFIRDSLGEMTAHKQYQLLDGTVWTVGANSQPAVVDWDNDGMKDVVLGREAYEIRIYLNQTSDTWPVFQDYEPVQAGGAPINLYRVNPYIFDLDGDGLWDLVAGENGGYIHFFRNTGTPGAPEFAAGETLKLEDGTPIRYTFGNAAGSRVGFGDWNNDGVTDFLLGTYEGHVALYLGVEQVGVEEAPPPVPDRFEVGPVPGRPVRFRWALGRPGRLEVFDALGRAVWNRTVAGEGVIVWDGTDESGRRLAAGAYFARLTGGEESRTARLVLAR
;
A
#
# COMPACT_ATOMS: atom_id res chain seq x y z
N MET A 1 23.32 11.88 -1.41
CA MET A 1 23.47 11.20 -2.71
C MET A 1 24.70 11.78 -3.39
N ASP A 2 25.41 11.08 -4.26
CA ASP A 2 26.61 11.62 -4.95
C ASP A 2 26.20 12.10 -6.36
N TRP A 3 26.19 13.41 -6.60
CA TRP A 3 25.65 14.02 -7.83
C TRP A 3 26.71 14.11 -8.94
N ASN A 4 27.95 14.38 -8.56
CA ASN A 4 29.08 14.53 -9.49
C ASN A 4 29.93 13.24 -9.61
N SER A 5 29.51 12.15 -8.97
CA SER A 5 30.17 10.84 -8.95
C SER A 5 31.62 10.90 -8.42
N ASP A 6 31.92 11.80 -7.49
CA ASP A 6 33.27 11.94 -6.91
C ASP A 6 33.51 11.07 -5.66
N GLY A 7 32.50 10.30 -5.24
CA GLY A 7 32.51 9.44 -4.06
C GLY A 7 32.11 10.15 -2.77
N ILE A 8 31.76 11.44 -2.82
CA ILE A 8 31.38 12.25 -1.66
C ILE A 8 29.87 12.55 -1.72
N PRO A 9 29.13 12.31 -0.62
CA PRO A 9 27.71 12.64 -0.60
C PRO A 9 27.42 14.16 -0.67
N ASP A 10 26.70 14.52 -1.72
CA ASP A 10 26.11 15.83 -1.99
C ASP A 10 24.69 15.98 -1.41
N LEU A 11 24.20 17.22 -1.49
CA LEU A 11 22.85 17.60 -1.10
C LEU A 11 22.06 18.12 -2.30
N ILE A 12 20.80 17.70 -2.38
CA ILE A 12 19.82 18.21 -3.33
C ILE A 12 18.66 18.82 -2.56
N SER A 13 18.12 19.91 -3.09
CA SER A 13 16.88 20.47 -2.55
C SER A 13 15.99 21.06 -3.65
N GLY A 14 14.70 20.88 -3.49
CA GLY A 14 13.71 21.74 -4.13
C GLY A 14 13.50 23.03 -3.34
N ASP A 15 12.80 23.98 -3.93
CA ASP A 15 12.42 25.23 -3.28
C ASP A 15 11.00 25.68 -3.63
N ARG A 16 10.54 26.72 -2.92
CA ARG A 16 9.18 27.27 -3.07
C ARG A 16 8.92 27.86 -4.46
N SER A 17 9.96 28.30 -5.15
CA SER A 17 9.90 28.83 -6.52
C SER A 17 9.99 27.73 -7.58
N GLY A 18 9.96 26.46 -7.16
CA GLY A 18 9.89 25.29 -8.01
C GLY A 18 11.20 24.92 -8.67
N PHE A 19 12.33 25.51 -8.24
CA PHE A 19 13.63 25.17 -8.81
C PHE A 19 14.25 23.97 -8.12
N PHE A 20 15.04 23.23 -8.89
CA PHE A 20 15.93 22.20 -8.38
C PHE A 20 17.28 22.83 -8.05
N ASN A 21 17.86 22.49 -6.89
CA ASN A 21 19.12 23.03 -6.42
C ASN A 21 20.05 21.88 -6.03
N VAL A 22 21.33 22.02 -6.36
CA VAL A 22 22.38 21.04 -6.03
C VAL A 22 23.44 21.74 -5.20
N PHE A 23 23.95 21.08 -4.18
CA PHE A 23 25.03 21.55 -3.34
C PHE A 23 26.11 20.48 -3.30
N ILE A 24 27.24 20.79 -3.92
CA ILE A 24 28.35 19.85 -4.10
C ILE A 24 29.28 19.95 -2.90
N ARG A 25 29.58 18.81 -2.30
CA ARG A 25 30.49 18.70 -1.15
C ARG A 25 31.87 18.34 -1.65
N ASP A 26 32.89 19.10 -1.27
CA ASP A 26 34.27 18.73 -1.57
C ASP A 26 34.90 17.83 -0.50
N SER A 27 36.14 17.37 -0.75
CA SER A 27 36.92 16.53 0.17
C SER A 27 37.25 17.18 1.52
N LEU A 28 37.12 18.49 1.64
CA LEU A 28 37.31 19.24 2.89
C LEU A 28 35.99 19.44 3.64
N GLY A 29 34.86 19.04 3.04
CA GLY A 29 33.52 19.18 3.59
C GLY A 29 32.86 20.52 3.29
N GLU A 30 33.47 21.36 2.44
CA GLU A 30 32.90 22.63 2.01
C GLU A 30 31.80 22.40 0.97
N MET A 31 30.73 23.20 1.03
CA MET A 31 29.57 23.06 0.16
C MET A 31 29.54 24.18 -0.89
N THR A 32 29.60 23.84 -2.17
CA THR A 32 29.38 24.76 -3.30
C THR A 32 27.93 24.69 -3.77
N ALA A 33 27.23 25.83 -3.74
CA ALA A 33 25.81 25.88 -4.12
C ALA A 33 25.61 26.17 -5.61
N HIS A 34 24.94 25.25 -6.30
CA HIS A 34 24.42 25.38 -7.66
C HIS A 34 22.90 25.55 -7.61
N LYS A 35 22.45 26.78 -7.34
CA LYS A 35 21.03 27.12 -7.26
C LYS A 35 20.41 27.26 -8.64
N GLN A 36 19.14 26.89 -8.78
CA GLN A 36 18.45 26.83 -10.08
C GLN A 36 19.30 26.04 -11.07
N TYR A 37 19.61 24.80 -10.69
CA TYR A 37 20.58 23.96 -11.37
C TYR A 37 20.31 23.98 -12.88
N GLN A 38 21.34 24.37 -13.61
CA GLN A 38 21.32 24.40 -15.07
C GLN A 38 21.91 23.09 -15.54
N LEU A 39 21.19 22.42 -16.44
CA LEU A 39 21.77 21.32 -17.21
C LEU A 39 22.93 21.85 -18.07
N LEU A 40 23.79 20.96 -18.56
CA LEU A 40 24.94 21.33 -19.39
C LEU A 40 24.56 22.08 -20.69
N ASP A 41 23.31 21.92 -21.16
CA ASP A 41 22.76 22.63 -22.31
C ASP A 41 22.24 24.06 -21.97
N GLY A 42 22.31 24.46 -20.69
CA GLY A 42 21.85 25.75 -20.18
C GLY A 42 20.39 25.79 -19.74
N THR A 43 19.65 24.67 -19.83
CA THR A 43 18.24 24.62 -19.43
C THR A 43 18.10 24.72 -17.91
N VAL A 44 17.28 25.67 -17.42
CA VAL A 44 16.87 25.77 -16.02
C VAL A 44 15.53 25.06 -15.85
N TRP A 45 15.48 24.13 -14.91
CA TRP A 45 14.25 23.42 -14.59
C TRP A 45 13.42 24.12 -13.52
N THR A 46 12.15 24.34 -13.85
CA THR A 46 11.14 24.71 -12.87
C THR A 46 9.92 23.83 -13.03
N VAL A 47 9.41 23.33 -11.90
CA VAL A 47 8.10 22.67 -11.83
C VAL A 47 7.01 23.62 -11.35
N GLY A 48 7.23 24.94 -11.40
CA GLY A 48 6.29 25.94 -10.91
C GLY A 48 6.53 26.26 -9.44
N ALA A 49 5.65 25.87 -8.51
CA ALA A 49 5.83 26.15 -7.09
C ALA A 49 6.08 24.87 -6.29
N ASN A 50 6.87 24.98 -5.21
CA ASN A 50 7.24 23.89 -4.29
C ASN A 50 7.78 22.65 -5.01
N SER A 51 8.96 22.73 -5.60
CA SER A 51 9.64 21.54 -6.12
C SER A 51 10.02 20.62 -4.98
N GLN A 52 9.83 19.32 -5.19
CA GLN A 52 10.19 18.31 -4.20
C GLN A 52 10.89 17.14 -4.90
N PRO A 53 12.24 17.12 -4.94
CA PRO A 53 13.00 16.10 -5.66
C PRO A 53 13.20 14.80 -4.89
N ALA A 54 13.17 13.71 -5.64
CA ALA A 54 13.77 12.43 -5.29
C ALA A 54 14.67 11.99 -6.46
N VAL A 55 15.86 11.45 -6.15
CA VAL A 55 16.80 10.95 -7.15
C VAL A 55 16.88 9.44 -7.04
N VAL A 56 16.76 8.77 -8.17
CA VAL A 56 16.72 7.31 -8.30
C VAL A 56 17.20 6.94 -9.70
N ASP A 57 17.76 5.75 -9.87
CA ASP A 57 17.93 5.14 -11.19
C ASP A 57 16.60 4.45 -11.56
N TRP A 58 15.75 5.15 -12.31
CA TRP A 58 14.35 4.78 -12.53
C TRP A 58 14.22 3.67 -13.57
N ASP A 59 15.03 3.73 -14.62
CA ASP A 59 15.05 2.76 -15.71
C ASP A 59 16.18 1.71 -15.61
N ASN A 60 16.91 1.72 -14.48
CA ASN A 60 17.95 0.76 -14.12
C ASN A 60 19.08 0.70 -15.15
N ASP A 61 19.44 1.85 -15.72
CA ASP A 61 20.50 2.02 -16.70
C ASP A 61 21.85 2.43 -16.07
N GLY A 62 21.86 2.62 -14.75
CA GLY A 62 23.02 3.04 -13.97
C GLY A 62 23.22 4.56 -13.92
N MET A 63 22.26 5.34 -14.42
CA MET A 63 22.28 6.80 -14.40
C MET A 63 21.22 7.34 -13.44
N LYS A 64 21.57 8.40 -12.72
CA LYS A 64 20.61 9.11 -11.87
C LYS A 64 19.51 9.78 -12.70
N ASP A 65 18.26 9.47 -12.39
CA ASP A 65 17.03 10.15 -12.82
C ASP A 65 16.43 11.01 -11.71
N VAL A 66 15.49 11.88 -12.07
CA VAL A 66 14.85 12.77 -11.08
C VAL A 66 13.33 12.66 -11.14
N VAL A 67 12.74 12.29 -10.00
CA VAL A 67 11.31 12.42 -9.74
C VAL A 67 11.05 13.75 -9.04
N LEU A 68 10.18 14.60 -9.59
CA LEU A 68 9.80 15.88 -8.99
C LEU A 68 8.31 15.92 -8.65
N GLY A 69 8.03 16.18 -7.37
CA GLY A 69 6.75 16.69 -6.91
C GLY A 69 6.64 18.21 -7.09
N ARG A 70 5.40 18.69 -7.13
CA ARG A 70 5.06 20.11 -7.30
C ARG A 70 3.76 20.50 -6.60
N GLU A 71 3.52 21.80 -6.48
CA GLU A 71 2.25 22.33 -5.96
C GLU A 71 1.06 22.01 -6.86
N ALA A 72 1.18 22.25 -8.17
CA ALA A 72 0.05 22.32 -9.10
C ALA A 72 -0.45 20.95 -9.59
N TYR A 73 -0.44 19.95 -8.71
CA TYR A 73 -0.75 18.56 -9.01
C TYR A 73 0.22 17.95 -10.05
N GLU A 74 0.29 16.62 -10.15
CA GLU A 74 1.28 15.84 -10.93
C GLU A 74 2.58 15.52 -10.17
N ILE A 75 3.07 14.29 -10.39
CA ILE A 75 4.46 13.89 -10.15
C ILE A 75 5.11 13.72 -11.52
N ARG A 76 6.30 14.25 -11.70
CA ARG A 76 7.05 14.22 -12.97
C ARG A 76 8.29 13.35 -12.83
N ILE A 77 8.56 12.51 -13.81
CA ILE A 77 9.85 11.82 -13.97
C ILE A 77 10.62 12.48 -15.11
N TYR A 78 11.92 12.67 -14.90
CA TYR A 78 12.85 13.14 -15.92
C TYR A 78 13.98 12.11 -16.03
N LEU A 79 14.08 11.47 -17.20
CA LEU A 79 15.06 10.44 -17.47
C LEU A 79 16.37 11.04 -17.99
N ASN A 80 17.48 10.63 -17.40
CA ASN A 80 18.82 10.95 -17.83
C ASN A 80 19.22 10.06 -18.99
N GLN A 81 19.92 10.61 -19.99
CA GLN A 81 20.38 9.83 -21.15
C GLN A 81 21.83 10.15 -21.52
N THR A 82 22.57 10.75 -20.60
CA THR A 82 23.92 11.24 -20.87
C THR A 82 24.95 10.51 -20.04
N SER A 83 25.07 10.87 -18.77
CA SER A 83 25.97 10.25 -17.82
C SER A 83 25.46 10.39 -16.41
N ASP A 84 25.86 9.45 -15.55
CA ASP A 84 25.61 9.53 -14.11
C ASP A 84 26.26 10.77 -13.47
N THR A 85 27.44 11.17 -13.96
CA THR A 85 28.14 12.37 -13.54
C THR A 85 27.58 13.59 -14.27
N TRP A 86 27.09 14.59 -13.53
CA TRP A 86 26.51 15.83 -14.09
C TRP A 86 25.39 15.56 -15.11
N PRO A 87 24.29 14.94 -14.67
CA PRO A 87 23.25 14.43 -15.55
C PRO A 87 22.55 15.54 -16.34
N VAL A 88 22.17 15.19 -17.57
CA VAL A 88 21.29 15.96 -18.46
C VAL A 88 20.12 15.07 -18.82
N PHE A 89 18.92 15.58 -18.60
CA PHE A 89 17.71 14.79 -18.76
C PHE A 89 16.82 15.33 -19.87
N GLN A 90 15.93 14.48 -20.35
CA GLN A 90 14.91 14.83 -21.32
C GLN A 90 13.78 15.69 -20.73
N ASP A 91 12.80 16.03 -21.58
CA ASP A 91 11.50 16.49 -21.11
C ASP A 91 10.85 15.46 -20.18
N TYR A 92 9.95 15.93 -19.32
CA TYR A 92 9.33 15.08 -18.31
C TYR A 92 8.20 14.22 -18.87
N GLU A 93 7.95 13.11 -18.19
CA GLU A 93 6.71 12.35 -18.28
C GLU A 93 5.94 12.40 -16.94
N PRO A 94 4.60 12.43 -16.96
CA PRO A 94 3.82 12.27 -15.73
C PRO A 94 3.95 10.84 -15.21
N VAL A 95 4.27 10.68 -13.93
CA VAL A 95 4.25 9.36 -13.28
C VAL A 95 2.81 8.87 -13.19
N GLN A 96 2.59 7.63 -13.62
CA GLN A 96 1.27 7.01 -13.68
C GLN A 96 1.10 5.96 -12.58
N ALA A 97 -0.13 5.82 -12.10
CA ALA A 97 -0.57 4.78 -11.20
C ALA A 97 -1.99 4.33 -11.55
N GLY A 98 -2.24 3.03 -11.59
CA GLY A 98 -3.56 2.48 -11.92
C GLY A 98 -4.09 2.93 -13.30
N GLY A 99 -3.20 3.19 -14.25
CA GLY A 99 -3.54 3.62 -15.61
C GLY A 99 -3.86 5.12 -15.78
N ALA A 100 -3.57 5.96 -14.77
CA ALA A 100 -3.74 7.41 -14.88
C ALA A 100 -2.59 8.17 -14.20
N PRO A 101 -2.30 9.43 -14.61
CA PRO A 101 -1.33 10.27 -13.93
C PRO A 101 -1.67 10.50 -12.44
N ILE A 102 -0.66 10.45 -11.57
CA ILE A 102 -0.84 10.74 -10.14
C ILE A 102 -1.12 12.23 -9.95
N ASN A 103 -2.27 12.57 -9.35
CA ASN A 103 -2.77 13.94 -9.26
C ASN A 103 -3.02 14.33 -7.79
N LEU A 104 -1.96 14.73 -7.09
CA LEU A 104 -1.96 15.11 -5.67
C LEU A 104 -1.47 16.55 -5.47
N TYR A 105 -2.14 17.33 -4.63
CA TYR A 105 -1.79 18.75 -4.38
C TYR A 105 -0.56 18.88 -3.48
N ARG A 106 0.45 19.67 -3.88
CA ARG A 106 1.74 19.84 -3.16
C ARG A 106 2.35 18.50 -2.75
N VAL A 107 2.52 17.66 -3.76
CA VAL A 107 2.99 16.28 -3.59
C VAL A 107 4.50 16.23 -3.31
N ASN A 108 4.88 15.34 -2.41
CA ASN A 108 6.25 15.11 -1.96
C ASN A 108 6.58 13.63 -2.21
N PRO A 109 7.12 13.28 -3.40
CA PRO A 109 7.47 11.90 -3.72
C PRO A 109 8.69 11.45 -2.93
N TYR A 110 8.72 10.17 -2.63
CA TYR A 110 9.82 9.45 -2.01
C TYR A 110 9.88 8.06 -2.62
N ILE A 111 11.08 7.63 -3.02
CA ILE A 111 11.28 6.34 -3.67
C ILE A 111 11.96 5.40 -2.68
N PHE A 112 11.32 4.27 -2.40
CA PHE A 112 11.74 3.34 -1.36
C PHE A 112 11.08 1.98 -1.60
N ASP A 113 11.77 0.89 -1.31
CA ASP A 113 11.18 -0.46 -1.29
C ASP A 113 10.45 -0.64 0.04
N LEU A 114 9.16 -0.32 0.06
CA LEU A 114 8.40 -0.25 1.30
C LEU A 114 7.87 -1.62 1.72
N ASP A 115 7.50 -2.46 0.75
CA ASP A 115 6.96 -3.79 1.02
C ASP A 115 8.03 -4.90 1.05
N GLY A 116 9.28 -4.56 0.75
CA GLY A 116 10.44 -5.45 0.87
C GLY A 116 10.54 -6.46 -0.27
N ASP A 117 9.87 -6.23 -1.40
CA ASP A 117 9.90 -7.12 -2.56
C ASP A 117 11.11 -6.89 -3.50
N GLY A 118 11.93 -5.89 -3.18
CA GLY A 118 13.15 -5.55 -3.93
C GLY A 118 12.89 -4.61 -5.12
N LEU A 119 11.67 -4.14 -5.31
CA LEU A 119 11.32 -3.12 -6.30
C LEU A 119 11.18 -1.75 -5.64
N TRP A 120 11.59 -0.71 -6.36
CA TRP A 120 11.34 0.65 -5.90
C TRP A 120 9.86 0.99 -5.97
N ASP A 121 9.24 1.22 -4.82
CA ASP A 121 7.90 1.79 -4.73
C ASP A 121 7.92 3.32 -4.74
N LEU A 122 6.76 3.91 -5.01
CA LEU A 122 6.54 5.33 -4.85
C LEU A 122 5.67 5.58 -3.62
N VAL A 123 6.21 6.34 -2.67
CA VAL A 123 5.47 6.91 -1.56
C VAL A 123 5.31 8.41 -1.78
N ALA A 124 4.14 8.97 -1.51
CA ALA A 124 3.89 10.39 -1.70
C ALA A 124 3.12 11.02 -0.54
N GLY A 125 3.73 12.00 0.12
CA GLY A 125 3.00 12.91 1.01
C GLY A 125 2.31 14.02 0.21
N GLU A 126 1.23 14.60 0.73
CA GLU A 126 0.46 15.66 0.05
C GLU A 126 -0.07 16.73 1.03
N ASN A 127 -0.69 17.79 0.50
CA ASN A 127 -1.10 18.94 1.30
C ASN A 127 -2.24 18.68 2.31
N GLY A 128 -3.07 17.67 2.11
CA GLY A 128 -4.08 17.21 3.05
C GLY A 128 -3.47 16.50 4.25
N GLY A 129 -2.20 16.08 4.16
CA GLY A 129 -1.44 15.42 5.22
C GLY A 129 -1.48 13.90 5.16
N TYR A 130 -2.12 13.32 4.13
CA TYR A 130 -2.08 11.88 3.92
C TYR A 130 -0.73 11.44 3.34
N ILE A 131 -0.45 10.15 3.48
CA ILE A 131 0.68 9.50 2.84
C ILE A 131 0.10 8.43 1.93
N HIS A 132 0.42 8.53 0.64
CA HIS A 132 -0.01 7.60 -0.39
C HIS A 132 1.11 6.62 -0.69
N PHE A 133 0.76 5.36 -0.83
CA PHE A 133 1.62 4.28 -1.28
C PHE A 133 1.15 3.80 -2.64
N PHE A 134 2.09 3.69 -3.57
CA PHE A 134 1.90 3.20 -4.91
C PHE A 134 2.88 2.06 -5.10
N ARG A 135 2.39 0.83 -4.94
CA ARG A 135 3.19 -0.39 -5.11
C ARG A 135 3.68 -0.51 -6.54
N ASN A 136 4.96 -0.77 -6.73
CA ASN A 136 5.50 -1.16 -8.02
C ASN A 136 5.18 -2.64 -8.31
N THR A 137 4.42 -2.86 -9.38
CA THR A 137 4.02 -4.19 -9.85
C THR A 137 4.71 -4.57 -11.17
N GLY A 138 5.60 -3.70 -11.65
CA GLY A 138 6.36 -3.88 -12.87
C GLY A 138 7.64 -4.68 -12.63
N THR A 139 8.74 -4.18 -13.18
CA THR A 139 10.07 -4.82 -13.06
C THR A 139 11.14 -3.77 -12.76
N PRO A 140 12.34 -4.18 -12.30
CA PRO A 140 13.46 -3.27 -12.18
C PRO A 140 13.74 -2.59 -13.52
N GLY A 141 13.74 -1.25 -13.53
CA GLY A 141 13.94 -0.44 -14.74
C GLY A 141 12.71 -0.23 -15.63
N ALA A 142 11.57 -0.81 -15.27
CA ALA A 142 10.29 -0.53 -15.90
C ALA A 142 9.18 -0.57 -14.85
N PRO A 143 9.12 0.47 -13.97
CA PRO A 143 8.14 0.50 -12.90
C PRO A 143 6.72 0.67 -13.43
N GLU A 144 5.80 -0.14 -12.91
CA GLU A 144 4.36 -0.03 -13.18
C GLU A 144 3.62 0.06 -11.85
N PHE A 145 3.09 1.24 -11.51
CA PHE A 145 2.46 1.43 -10.21
C PHE A 145 0.98 1.04 -10.20
N ALA A 146 0.60 0.27 -9.18
CA ALA A 146 -0.80 0.00 -8.86
C ALA A 146 -1.54 1.28 -8.45
N ALA A 147 -2.87 1.22 -8.40
CA ALA A 147 -3.67 2.33 -7.89
C ALA A 147 -3.26 2.67 -6.45
N GLY A 148 -3.09 3.95 -6.17
CA GLY A 148 -2.58 4.39 -4.88
C GLY A 148 -3.53 4.10 -3.72
N GLU A 149 -2.96 3.70 -2.60
CA GLU A 149 -3.65 3.57 -1.33
C GLU A 149 -3.08 4.51 -0.27
N THR A 150 -3.84 4.81 0.77
CA THR A 150 -3.33 5.59 1.90
C THR A 150 -2.67 4.64 2.89
N LEU A 151 -1.45 4.96 3.35
CA LEU A 151 -0.81 4.25 4.45
C LEU A 151 -1.67 4.34 5.71
N LYS A 152 -1.74 3.24 6.46
CA LYS A 152 -2.61 3.10 7.62
C LYS A 152 -1.85 2.53 8.80
N LEU A 153 -2.33 2.84 10.00
CA LEU A 153 -2.01 2.12 11.22
C LEU A 153 -2.60 0.71 11.15
N GLU A 154 -2.16 -0.16 12.06
CA GLU A 154 -2.63 -1.56 12.16
C GLU A 154 -4.15 -1.68 12.32
N ASP A 155 -4.78 -0.70 12.98
CA ASP A 155 -6.24 -0.63 13.14
C ASP A 155 -7.00 -0.17 11.89
N GLY A 156 -6.29 0.03 10.77
CA GLY A 156 -6.82 0.52 9.51
C GLY A 156 -7.01 2.04 9.43
N THR A 157 -6.68 2.78 10.49
CA THR A 157 -6.76 4.24 10.50
C THR A 157 -5.74 4.84 9.54
N PRO A 158 -6.14 5.67 8.57
CA PRO A 158 -5.20 6.37 7.69
C PRO A 158 -4.18 7.18 8.49
N ILE A 159 -2.91 7.02 8.15
CA ILE A 159 -1.84 7.82 8.71
C ILE A 159 -1.97 9.23 8.15
N ARG A 160 -2.23 10.15 9.07
CA ARG A 160 -2.30 11.58 8.85
C ARG A 160 -1.91 12.27 10.14
N TYR A 161 -1.15 13.35 10.04
CA TYR A 161 -0.82 14.12 11.24
C TYR A 161 -2.09 14.72 11.86
N THR A 162 -2.36 14.38 13.13
CA THR A 162 -3.63 14.73 13.80
C THR A 162 -3.56 15.96 14.71
N PHE A 163 -2.37 16.53 14.92
CA PHE A 163 -2.15 17.59 15.93
C PHE A 163 -1.83 18.95 15.31
N GLY A 164 -2.85 19.75 14.98
CA GLY A 164 -2.65 21.08 14.37
C GLY A 164 -2.80 21.03 12.85
N ASN A 165 -1.98 21.78 12.11
CA ASN A 165 -2.09 21.78 10.66
C ASN A 165 -1.43 20.53 10.06
N ALA A 166 -2.25 19.65 9.49
CA ALA A 166 -1.79 18.44 8.82
C ALA A 166 -1.09 18.71 7.48
N ALA A 167 -1.02 19.96 7.02
CA ALA A 167 -0.60 20.24 5.66
C ALA A 167 0.86 19.88 5.36
N GLY A 168 1.07 19.39 4.15
CA GLY A 168 2.39 19.17 3.56
C GLY A 168 3.14 18.05 4.26
N SER A 169 2.60 16.83 4.21
CA SER A 169 3.28 15.64 4.71
C SER A 169 4.55 15.38 3.91
N ARG A 170 5.65 15.11 4.63
CA ARG A 170 6.93 14.66 4.08
C ARG A 170 7.37 13.44 4.84
N VAL A 171 7.86 12.44 4.13
CA VAL A 171 8.24 11.15 4.70
C VAL A 171 9.74 10.92 4.59
N GLY A 172 10.29 10.18 5.55
CA GLY A 172 11.63 9.61 5.48
C GLY A 172 11.61 8.23 6.11
N PHE A 173 11.97 7.21 5.34
CA PHE A 173 11.95 5.81 5.75
C PHE A 173 13.32 5.35 6.24
N GLY A 174 13.32 4.36 7.13
CA GLY A 174 14.52 3.71 7.64
C GLY A 174 14.20 2.88 8.87
N ASP A 175 15.12 2.01 9.29
CA ASP A 175 15.00 1.28 10.56
C ASP A 175 15.54 2.18 11.68
N TRP A 176 14.64 2.89 12.37
CA TRP A 176 14.99 3.92 13.35
C TRP A 176 15.14 3.36 14.76
N ASN A 177 14.53 2.20 15.04
CA ASN A 177 14.62 1.51 16.32
C ASN A 177 15.56 0.28 16.30
N ASN A 178 16.12 -0.06 15.13
CA ASN A 178 17.01 -1.19 14.87
C ASN A 178 16.35 -2.56 15.13
N ASP A 179 15.09 -2.73 14.76
CA ASP A 179 14.34 -3.98 14.87
C ASP A 179 14.27 -4.79 13.56
N GLY A 180 14.80 -4.24 12.46
CA GLY A 180 14.80 -4.86 11.14
C GLY A 180 13.51 -4.63 10.35
N VAL A 181 12.56 -3.87 10.87
CA VAL A 181 11.34 -3.44 10.20
C VAL A 181 11.47 -1.98 9.78
N THR A 182 10.94 -1.64 8.61
CA THR A 182 10.94 -0.26 8.14
C THR A 182 10.04 0.61 9.02
N ASP A 183 10.65 1.59 9.70
CA ASP A 183 9.98 2.71 10.36
C ASP A 183 9.90 3.92 9.41
N PHE A 184 9.16 4.97 9.80
CA PHE A 184 9.23 6.25 9.10
C PHE A 184 8.99 7.49 9.96
N LEU A 185 9.62 8.59 9.54
CA LEU A 185 9.37 9.93 10.04
C LEU A 185 8.34 10.64 9.17
N LEU A 186 7.38 11.32 9.79
CA LEU A 186 6.42 12.21 9.15
C LEU A 186 6.67 13.65 9.59
N GLY A 187 7.13 14.49 8.67
CA GLY A 187 7.22 15.93 8.85
C GLY A 187 5.98 16.65 8.33
N THR A 188 5.63 17.80 8.93
CA THR A 188 4.54 18.67 8.46
C THR A 188 5.00 20.10 8.18
N TYR A 189 4.12 20.89 7.55
CA TYR A 189 4.38 22.29 7.22
C TYR A 189 4.71 23.16 8.44
N GLU A 190 4.20 22.82 9.63
CA GLU A 190 4.45 23.57 10.87
C GLU A 190 5.72 23.13 11.61
N GLY A 191 6.52 22.24 11.01
CA GLY A 191 7.79 21.79 11.59
C GLY A 191 7.64 20.71 12.65
N HIS A 192 6.44 20.14 12.81
CA HIS A 192 6.27 18.95 13.62
C HIS A 192 6.86 17.73 12.90
N VAL A 193 7.47 16.84 13.69
CA VAL A 193 7.98 15.56 13.22
C VAL A 193 7.42 14.47 14.14
N ALA A 194 6.79 13.47 13.55
CA ALA A 194 6.31 12.28 14.23
C ALA A 194 7.09 11.05 13.74
N LEU A 195 7.43 10.14 14.65
CA LEU A 195 8.00 8.83 14.33
C LEU A 195 6.88 7.79 14.39
N TYR A 196 6.77 7.01 13.33
CA TYR A 196 5.91 5.84 13.24
C TYR A 196 6.80 4.61 13.17
N LEU A 197 6.63 3.71 14.13
CA LEU A 197 7.36 2.45 14.12
C LEU A 197 6.65 1.45 13.23
N GLY A 198 7.41 0.81 12.36
CA GLY A 198 7.00 -0.35 11.61
C GLY A 198 6.66 -1.48 12.58
N VAL A 199 5.75 -2.34 12.15
CA VAL A 199 5.49 -3.59 12.84
C VAL A 199 5.67 -4.69 11.81
N GLU A 200 6.45 -5.71 12.16
CA GLU A 200 6.55 -6.90 11.32
C GLU A 200 5.15 -7.49 11.26
N GLN A 201 4.51 -7.41 10.09
CA GLN A 201 3.34 -8.23 9.85
C GLN A 201 3.83 -9.67 9.77
N VAL A 202 3.88 -10.35 10.92
CA VAL A 202 3.87 -11.81 10.96
C VAL A 202 2.59 -12.24 10.24
N GLY A 203 2.74 -12.57 8.95
CA GLY A 203 1.66 -12.64 8.01
C GLY A 203 0.45 -13.43 8.49
N VAL A 204 -0.71 -12.81 8.41
CA VAL A 204 -1.82 -13.46 7.74
C VAL A 204 -1.91 -12.77 6.39
N GLU A 205 -1.54 -13.50 5.34
CA GLU A 205 -1.74 -13.12 3.94
C GLU A 205 -3.16 -12.54 3.75
N GLU A 206 -3.27 -11.23 3.53
CA GLU A 206 -4.46 -10.60 2.93
C GLU A 206 -4.26 -10.48 1.40
N ALA A 207 -4.07 -11.60 0.71
CA ALA A 207 -4.89 -11.77 -0.48
C ALA A 207 -6.31 -11.97 0.05
N PRO A 208 -7.38 -11.33 -0.46
CA PRO A 208 -8.72 -11.64 0.06
C PRO A 208 -8.91 -13.14 -0.13
N PRO A 209 -8.95 -13.95 0.94
CA PRO A 209 -9.21 -15.35 0.75
C PRO A 209 -10.65 -15.44 0.22
N PRO A 210 -10.99 -16.38 -0.68
CA PRO A 210 -12.35 -16.62 -1.12
C PRO A 210 -13.15 -17.26 0.02
N VAL A 211 -13.32 -16.48 1.08
CA VAL A 211 -14.19 -16.80 2.18
C VAL A 211 -15.62 -16.84 1.63
N PRO A 212 -16.53 -17.70 2.14
CA PRO A 212 -17.94 -17.48 1.87
C PRO A 212 -18.30 -16.04 2.24
N ASP A 213 -18.67 -15.21 1.25
CA ASP A 213 -18.92 -13.76 1.43
C ASP A 213 -19.94 -13.51 2.55
N ARG A 214 -20.78 -14.53 2.81
CA ARG A 214 -21.73 -14.59 3.91
C ARG A 214 -21.91 -16.04 4.34
N PHE A 215 -21.87 -16.32 5.64
CA PHE A 215 -22.43 -17.55 6.22
C PHE A 215 -23.14 -17.19 7.52
N GLU A 216 -24.47 -17.12 7.47
CA GLU A 216 -25.32 -16.77 8.60
C GLU A 216 -26.14 -17.97 9.03
N VAL A 217 -26.14 -18.22 10.34
CA VAL A 217 -27.01 -19.20 10.98
C VAL A 217 -27.94 -18.47 11.92
N GLY A 218 -29.23 -18.55 11.64
CA GLY A 218 -30.25 -17.85 12.42
C GLY A 218 -31.42 -18.76 12.78
N PRO A 219 -32.03 -18.57 13.96
CA PRO A 219 -33.32 -19.19 14.25
C PRO A 219 -34.37 -18.64 13.28
N VAL A 220 -35.31 -19.48 12.86
CA VAL A 220 -36.56 -19.01 12.24
C VAL A 220 -37.63 -19.04 13.33
N PRO A 221 -38.37 -17.96 13.58
CA PRO A 221 -39.50 -17.99 14.51
C PRO A 221 -40.47 -19.13 14.16
N GLY A 222 -40.60 -20.11 15.06
CA GLY A 222 -41.48 -21.28 14.89
C GLY A 222 -41.07 -22.29 13.82
N ARG A 223 -39.86 -22.21 13.24
CA ARG A 223 -39.36 -23.13 12.20
C ARG A 223 -37.88 -23.46 12.38
N PRO A 224 -37.36 -24.48 11.67
CA PRO A 224 -35.99 -24.96 11.88
C PRO A 224 -34.88 -24.00 11.43
N VAL A 225 -33.62 -24.41 11.65
CA VAL A 225 -32.39 -23.61 11.44
C VAL A 225 -32.29 -23.13 9.99
N ARG A 226 -32.05 -21.82 9.80
CA ARG A 226 -31.81 -21.23 8.48
C ARG A 226 -30.32 -21.02 8.26
N PHE A 227 -29.81 -21.55 7.16
CA PHE A 227 -28.50 -21.25 6.62
C PHE A 227 -28.64 -20.29 5.44
N ARG A 228 -27.87 -19.21 5.45
CA ARG A 228 -27.71 -18.31 4.29
C ARG A 228 -26.24 -18.27 3.93
N TRP A 229 -25.94 -18.39 2.63
CA TRP A 229 -24.57 -18.35 2.12
C TRP A 229 -24.41 -17.46 0.90
N ALA A 230 -23.15 -17.14 0.61
CA ALA A 230 -22.66 -16.60 -0.65
C ALA A 230 -21.28 -17.23 -0.91
N LEU A 231 -21.09 -17.80 -2.10
CA LEU A 231 -19.87 -18.51 -2.50
C LEU A 231 -19.50 -18.15 -3.95
N GLY A 232 -18.23 -17.81 -4.19
CA GLY A 232 -17.70 -17.58 -5.54
C GLY A 232 -17.54 -18.85 -6.40
N ARG A 233 -17.61 -20.05 -5.79
CA ARG A 233 -17.49 -21.35 -6.48
C ARG A 233 -18.33 -22.43 -5.75
N PRO A 234 -18.66 -23.56 -6.39
CA PRO A 234 -19.35 -24.66 -5.72
C PRO A 234 -18.60 -25.15 -4.47
N GLY A 235 -19.36 -25.42 -3.41
CA GLY A 235 -18.88 -25.81 -2.10
C GLY A 235 -19.82 -26.80 -1.42
N ARG A 236 -19.55 -27.10 -0.16
CA ARG A 236 -20.28 -28.09 0.64
C ARG A 236 -20.71 -27.51 1.98
N LEU A 237 -22.00 -27.53 2.27
CA LEU A 237 -22.56 -27.24 3.58
C LEU A 237 -22.80 -28.55 4.34
N GLU A 238 -22.32 -28.68 5.57
CA GLU A 238 -22.39 -29.89 6.38
C GLU A 238 -22.84 -29.55 7.79
N VAL A 239 -23.50 -30.48 8.47
CA VAL A 239 -23.85 -30.41 9.89
C VAL A 239 -23.29 -31.64 10.59
N PHE A 240 -22.65 -31.42 11.73
CA PHE A 240 -22.01 -32.42 12.57
C PHE A 240 -22.66 -32.46 13.95
N ASP A 241 -22.73 -33.64 14.55
CA ASP A 241 -23.01 -33.80 15.97
C ASP A 241 -21.80 -33.40 16.84
N ALA A 242 -21.98 -33.36 18.16
CA ALA A 242 -20.93 -33.00 19.10
C ALA A 242 -19.72 -33.96 19.12
N LEU A 243 -19.84 -35.15 18.51
CA LEU A 243 -18.75 -36.11 18.35
C LEU A 243 -18.02 -35.95 17.01
N GLY A 244 -18.40 -34.95 16.20
CA GLY A 244 -17.78 -34.66 14.91
C GLY A 244 -18.27 -35.55 13.76
N ARG A 245 -19.35 -36.31 13.94
CA ARG A 245 -19.93 -37.13 12.87
C ARG A 245 -20.89 -36.29 12.03
N ALA A 246 -20.69 -36.30 10.71
CA ALA A 246 -21.60 -35.65 9.77
C ALA A 246 -22.99 -36.32 9.81
N VAL A 247 -24.02 -35.51 10.06
CA VAL A 247 -25.42 -35.96 10.12
C VAL A 247 -26.23 -35.46 8.92
N TRP A 248 -25.79 -34.39 8.27
CA TRP A 248 -26.47 -33.79 7.13
C TRP A 248 -25.49 -32.99 6.25
N ASN A 249 -25.64 -32.99 4.92
CA ASN A 249 -24.79 -32.24 4.00
C ASN A 249 -25.47 -31.90 2.67
N ARG A 250 -25.10 -30.79 2.03
CA ARG A 250 -25.55 -30.38 0.69
C ARG A 250 -24.42 -29.74 -0.10
N THR A 251 -24.38 -30.00 -1.40
CA THR A 251 -23.59 -29.20 -2.34
C THR A 251 -24.32 -27.88 -2.58
N VAL A 252 -23.60 -26.77 -2.50
CA VAL A 252 -24.13 -25.42 -2.63
C VAL A 252 -23.22 -24.58 -3.52
N ALA A 253 -23.75 -23.55 -4.18
CA ALA A 253 -22.97 -22.63 -5.01
C ALA A 253 -23.66 -21.26 -5.04
N GLY A 254 -22.92 -20.22 -5.44
CA GLY A 254 -23.45 -18.86 -5.55
C GLY A 254 -24.05 -18.35 -4.24
N GLU A 255 -25.02 -17.44 -4.34
CA GLU A 255 -25.85 -17.03 -3.20
C GLU A 255 -27.02 -17.99 -2.99
N GLY A 256 -27.32 -18.31 -1.73
CA GLY A 256 -28.47 -19.17 -1.45
C GLY A 256 -28.90 -19.21 0.02
N VAL A 257 -30.05 -19.84 0.22
CA VAL A 257 -30.66 -20.06 1.53
C VAL A 257 -31.25 -21.46 1.57
N ILE A 258 -31.04 -22.17 2.68
CA ILE A 258 -31.69 -23.44 2.96
C ILE A 258 -32.15 -23.49 4.42
N VAL A 259 -33.27 -24.16 4.65
CA VAL A 259 -33.79 -24.42 5.99
C VAL A 259 -33.58 -25.89 6.29
N TRP A 260 -32.93 -26.17 7.41
CA TRP A 260 -32.65 -27.53 7.86
C TRP A 260 -33.49 -27.87 9.09
N ASP A 261 -34.28 -28.93 8.96
CA ASP A 261 -35.32 -29.33 9.92
C ASP A 261 -34.83 -30.13 11.14
N GLY A 262 -33.51 -30.19 11.34
CA GLY A 262 -32.92 -30.94 12.44
C GLY A 262 -33.03 -32.46 12.22
N THR A 263 -33.04 -32.89 10.96
CA THR A 263 -33.04 -34.31 10.57
C THR A 263 -31.70 -34.74 9.96
N ASP A 264 -31.40 -36.03 10.05
CA ASP A 264 -30.29 -36.62 9.31
C ASP A 264 -30.64 -36.88 7.83
N GLU A 265 -29.70 -37.41 7.04
CA GLU A 265 -29.92 -37.77 5.63
C GLU A 265 -31.05 -38.79 5.40
N SER A 266 -31.45 -39.54 6.43
CA SER A 266 -32.57 -40.49 6.35
C SER A 266 -33.92 -39.87 6.72
N GLY A 267 -33.94 -38.57 7.06
CA GLY A 267 -35.12 -37.86 7.54
C GLY A 267 -35.46 -38.14 9.00
N ARG A 268 -34.58 -38.81 9.75
CA ARG A 268 -34.80 -39.08 11.17
C ARG A 268 -34.46 -37.83 11.98
N ARG A 269 -35.36 -37.46 12.90
CA ARG A 269 -35.14 -36.32 13.82
C ARG A 269 -33.97 -36.58 14.76
N LEU A 270 -33.09 -35.59 14.84
CA LEU A 270 -31.92 -35.61 15.71
C LEU A 270 -32.27 -35.23 17.14
N ALA A 271 -31.40 -35.61 18.08
CA ALA A 271 -31.55 -35.32 19.51
C ALA A 271 -31.41 -33.81 19.81
N ALA A 272 -32.03 -33.34 20.89
CA ALA A 272 -31.71 -32.02 21.41
C ALA A 272 -30.23 -31.97 21.82
N GLY A 273 -29.54 -30.87 21.54
CA GLY A 273 -28.11 -30.76 21.83
C GLY A 273 -27.38 -29.77 20.95
N ALA A 274 -26.06 -29.72 21.13
CA ALA A 274 -25.16 -28.90 20.33
C ALA A 274 -24.76 -29.62 19.03
N TYR A 275 -24.75 -28.85 17.95
CA TYR A 275 -24.33 -29.27 16.61
C TYR A 275 -23.45 -28.18 16.01
N PHE A 276 -22.72 -28.52 14.96
CA PHE A 276 -21.85 -27.60 14.25
C PHE A 276 -22.15 -27.66 12.76
N ALA A 277 -22.42 -26.52 12.13
CA ALA A 277 -22.53 -26.43 10.69
C ALA A 277 -21.22 -25.92 10.11
N ARG A 278 -20.73 -26.54 9.03
CA ARG A 278 -19.54 -26.12 8.30
C ARG A 278 -19.88 -25.85 6.84
N LEU A 279 -19.52 -24.69 6.32
CA LEU A 279 -19.58 -24.37 4.89
C LEU A 279 -18.17 -24.36 4.32
N THR A 280 -17.88 -25.22 3.36
CA THR A 280 -16.55 -25.39 2.74
C THR A 280 -16.58 -24.93 1.29
N GLY A 281 -15.61 -24.12 0.87
CA GLY A 281 -15.47 -23.60 -0.50
C GLY A 281 -14.02 -23.68 -1.00
N GLY A 282 -13.68 -24.75 -1.73
CA GLY A 282 -12.28 -25.08 -2.04
C GLY A 282 -11.56 -25.60 -0.79
N GLU A 283 -10.42 -25.02 -0.42
CA GLU A 283 -9.64 -25.42 0.77
C GLU A 283 -10.09 -24.73 2.07
N GLU A 284 -11.00 -23.76 2.00
CA GLU A 284 -11.46 -22.99 3.15
C GLU A 284 -12.80 -23.46 3.70
N SER A 285 -13.04 -23.20 5.00
CA SER A 285 -14.35 -23.45 5.61
C SER A 285 -14.74 -22.44 6.71
N ARG A 286 -16.04 -22.16 6.82
CA ARG A 286 -16.64 -21.43 7.96
C ARG A 286 -17.47 -22.37 8.80
N THR A 287 -17.37 -22.27 10.12
CA THR A 287 -18.15 -23.09 11.06
C THR A 287 -19.06 -22.22 11.91
N ALA A 288 -20.26 -22.72 12.23
CA ALA A 288 -21.20 -22.09 13.14
C ALA A 288 -21.75 -23.13 14.12
N ARG A 289 -21.81 -22.76 15.40
CA ARG A 289 -22.47 -23.59 16.41
C ARG A 289 -23.97 -23.35 16.37
N LEU A 290 -24.74 -24.44 16.43
CA LEU A 290 -26.19 -24.40 16.55
C LEU A 290 -26.65 -25.28 17.71
N VAL A 291 -27.78 -24.91 18.31
CA VAL A 291 -28.41 -25.66 19.39
C VAL A 291 -29.79 -26.08 18.92
N LEU A 292 -30.03 -27.39 18.87
CA LEU A 292 -31.38 -27.91 18.73
C LEU A 292 -32.01 -27.96 20.11
N ALA A 293 -32.88 -27.00 20.39
CA ALA A 293 -33.77 -27.03 21.54
C ALA A 293 -35.07 -27.73 21.13
N ARG A 294 -35.63 -28.54 22.04
CA ARG A 294 -36.95 -29.16 21.90
C ARG A 294 -37.93 -28.51 22.84
#